data_AF-A0A958YVW9-F1
#
_entry.id   AF-A0A958YVW9-F1
#
_cell.length_a   1.000
_cell.length_b   1.000
_cell.length_c   1.000
_cell.angle_alpha   90.00
_cell.angle_beta   90.00
_cell.angle_gamma   90.00
#
_symmetry.space_group_name_H-M   'P 1'
#
loop_
_entity.id
_entity.type
_entity.pdbx_description
1 polymer ?
#
loop_
_entity_poly.entity_id
_entity_poly.type
_entity_poly.pdbx_seq_one_letter_code
_entity_poly.pdbx_strand_id
1 'polypeptide(L)'
;MKLFSNPRFMVVMIFFSIILFPSCEDVVVKPPAQTISVEDANRLEETFKQTRATILNDTLGYEDTREFWFSLDSVKKYIAYVEQEAARMGKTDLGLRIYLGAYPAQGNYPDPGYSTVFIVPTAKSTNTLKRGFFPMEDTQQNIDSINALNYSQGGKPPKDY
;
A
#
# COMPACT_ATOMS: atom_id res chain seq x y z
N MET A 1 40.44 -42.88 21.67
CA MET A 1 39.24 -42.69 20.82
C MET A 1 38.18 -43.73 21.20
N LYS A 2 37.39 -43.47 22.25
CA LYS A 2 36.17 -44.22 22.63
C LYS A 2 35.30 -43.28 23.50
N LEU A 3 34.70 -42.26 22.88
CA LEU A 3 33.84 -41.31 23.59
C LEU A 3 32.33 -41.49 23.34
N PHE A 4 31.94 -42.47 22.52
CA PHE A 4 30.54 -42.64 22.11
C PHE A 4 30.11 -44.10 22.25
N SER A 5 29.76 -44.52 23.46
CA SER A 5 29.07 -45.79 23.70
C SER A 5 28.39 -45.76 25.06
N ASN A 6 27.59 -44.72 25.34
CA ASN A 6 26.74 -44.72 26.52
C ASN A 6 25.28 -44.42 26.10
N PRO A 7 24.38 -45.43 26.09
CA PRO A 7 23.03 -45.29 25.54
C PRO A 7 22.19 -44.26 26.32
N ARG A 8 22.55 -43.96 27.57
CA ARG A 8 21.90 -42.91 28.36
C ARG A 8 22.27 -41.50 27.92
N PHE A 9 23.46 -41.28 27.35
CA PHE A 9 23.89 -39.95 26.89
C PHE A 9 23.30 -39.59 25.52
N MET A 10 23.09 -40.61 24.67
CA MET A 10 22.46 -40.45 23.36
C MET A 10 20.95 -40.16 23.48
N VAL A 11 20.26 -40.76 24.46
CA VAL A 11 18.82 -40.49 24.71
C VAL A 11 18.58 -39.07 25.22
N VAL A 12 19.49 -38.51 26.04
CA VAL A 12 19.37 -37.13 26.55
C VAL A 12 19.56 -36.08 25.45
N MET A 13 20.43 -36.33 24.46
CA MET A 13 20.59 -35.42 23.31
C MET A 13 19.42 -35.45 22.32
N ILE A 14 18.74 -36.59 22.16
CA ILE A 14 17.58 -36.71 21.26
C ILE A 14 16.37 -35.94 21.83
N PHE A 15 16.14 -35.98 23.14
CA PHE A 15 15.05 -35.23 23.79
C PHE A 15 15.24 -33.71 23.76
N PHE A 16 16.48 -33.20 23.73
CA PHE A 16 16.74 -31.76 23.62
C PHE A 16 16.61 -31.22 22.18
N SER A 17 16.72 -32.09 21.17
CA SER A 17 16.54 -31.70 19.75
C SER A 17 15.06 -31.51 19.34
N ILE A 18 14.13 -32.10 20.09
CA ILE A 18 12.69 -32.06 19.77
C ILE A 18 12.01 -30.79 20.33
N ILE A 19 12.65 -30.08 21.27
CA ILE A 19 12.09 -28.88 21.92
C ILE A 19 12.44 -27.58 21.16
N LEU A 20 13.26 -27.64 20.11
CA LEU A 20 13.70 -26.47 19.35
C LEU A 20 13.00 -26.26 18.00
N PHE A 21 11.90 -26.97 17.75
CA PHE A 21 10.97 -26.56 16.69
C PHE A 21 9.96 -25.63 17.36
N PRO A 22 10.12 -24.29 17.31
CA PRO A 22 8.97 -23.43 17.54
C PRO A 22 7.93 -23.90 16.53
N SER A 23 6.85 -24.49 17.05
CA SER A 23 5.66 -24.79 16.29
C SER A 23 5.38 -23.56 15.44
N CYS A 24 5.46 -23.70 14.13
CA CYS A 24 5.15 -22.64 13.19
C CYS A 24 3.64 -22.44 13.29
N GLU A 25 3.20 -21.67 14.28
CA GLU A 25 1.81 -21.27 14.38
C GLU A 25 1.57 -20.27 13.26
N ASP A 26 0.78 -20.68 12.27
CA ASP A 26 0.43 -19.83 11.14
C ASP A 26 -0.20 -18.55 11.68
N VAL A 27 0.47 -17.42 11.49
CA VAL A 27 -0.04 -16.11 11.89
C VAL A 27 -1.24 -15.80 11.00
N VAL A 28 -2.45 -16.03 11.53
CA VAL A 28 -3.70 -15.67 10.84
C VAL A 28 -3.82 -14.15 10.79
N VAL A 29 -3.47 -13.56 9.65
CA VAL A 29 -3.62 -12.12 9.40
C VAL A 29 -5.08 -11.81 9.12
N LYS A 30 -5.73 -11.05 10.02
CA LYS A 30 -7.09 -10.56 9.81
C LYS A 30 -7.11 -9.42 8.78
N PRO A 31 -8.17 -9.30 7.95
CA PRO A 31 -8.31 -8.18 7.04
C PRO A 31 -8.41 -6.85 7.82
N PRO A 32 -7.93 -5.74 7.24
CA PRO A 32 -8.20 -4.40 7.77
C PRO A 32 -9.69 -4.13 7.92
N ALA A 33 -10.08 -3.33 8.91
CA ALA A 33 -11.49 -2.99 9.13
C ALA A 33 -12.14 -2.23 7.96
N GLN A 34 -11.33 -1.62 7.09
CA GLN A 34 -11.75 -0.82 5.94
C GLN A 34 -12.02 -1.66 4.69
N THR A 35 -11.83 -2.99 4.71
CA THR A 35 -12.17 -3.83 3.56
C THR A 35 -13.68 -3.83 3.34
N ILE A 36 -14.11 -3.63 2.09
CA ILE A 36 -15.52 -3.66 1.67
C ILE A 36 -15.86 -4.95 0.94
N SER A 37 -17.15 -5.23 0.77
CA SER A 37 -17.63 -6.36 -0.03
C SER A 37 -17.35 -6.15 -1.53
N VAL A 38 -17.34 -7.24 -2.30
CA VAL A 38 -17.20 -7.18 -3.76
C VAL A 38 -18.39 -6.44 -4.37
N GLU A 39 -19.59 -6.66 -3.85
CA GLU A 39 -20.82 -5.99 -4.28
C GLU A 39 -20.76 -4.48 -4.05
N ASP A 40 -20.22 -4.04 -2.91
CA ASP A 40 -20.03 -2.60 -2.63
C ASP A 40 -18.99 -1.99 -3.54
N ALA A 41 -17.87 -2.67 -3.77
CA ALA A 41 -16.83 -2.19 -4.67
C ALA A 41 -17.34 -2.05 -6.12
N ASN A 42 -18.09 -3.02 -6.63
CA ASN A 42 -18.73 -2.93 -7.95
C ASN A 42 -19.72 -1.75 -8.02
N ARG A 43 -20.55 -1.57 -6.98
CA ARG A 43 -21.49 -0.44 -6.90
C ARG A 43 -20.76 0.92 -6.95
N LEU A 44 -19.61 1.04 -6.31
CA LEU A 44 -18.79 2.26 -6.37
C LEU A 44 -18.23 2.49 -7.79
N GLU A 45 -17.76 1.44 -8.46
CA GLU A 45 -17.27 1.54 -9.83
C GLU A 45 -18.39 1.93 -10.82
N GLU A 46 -19.54 1.25 -10.77
CA GLU A 46 -20.71 1.59 -11.59
C GLU A 46 -21.15 3.04 -11.41
N THR A 47 -21.17 3.51 -10.16
CA THR A 47 -21.47 4.91 -9.85
C THR A 47 -20.44 5.84 -10.49
N PHE A 48 -19.15 5.51 -10.44
CA PHE A 48 -18.10 6.30 -11.08
C PHE A 48 -18.27 6.33 -12.60
N LYS A 49 -18.53 5.17 -13.23
CA LYS A 49 -18.75 5.03 -14.68
C LYS A 49 -19.89 5.94 -15.15
N GLN A 50 -21.03 5.89 -14.46
CA GLN A 50 -22.23 6.65 -14.82
C GLN A 50 -22.13 8.16 -14.56
N THR A 51 -21.15 8.61 -13.77
CA THR A 51 -21.04 10.01 -13.35
C THR A 51 -19.76 10.68 -13.83
N ARG A 52 -18.61 10.29 -13.26
CA ARG A 52 -17.31 10.94 -13.53
C ARG A 52 -16.78 10.52 -14.89
N ALA A 53 -16.79 9.22 -15.18
CA ALA A 53 -16.25 8.71 -16.44
C ALA A 53 -17.05 9.25 -17.64
N THR A 54 -18.39 9.30 -17.56
CA THR A 54 -19.21 9.93 -18.61
C THR A 54 -18.77 11.37 -18.91
N ILE A 55 -18.70 12.23 -17.91
CA ILE A 55 -18.34 13.66 -18.10
C ILE A 55 -16.90 13.80 -18.63
N LEU A 56 -15.96 13.03 -18.07
CA LEU A 56 -14.56 13.06 -18.49
C LEU A 56 -14.41 12.59 -19.93
N ASN A 57 -15.00 11.45 -20.28
CA ASN A 57 -14.87 10.86 -21.61
C ASN A 57 -15.50 11.76 -22.67
N ASP A 58 -16.68 12.34 -22.39
CA ASP A 58 -17.35 13.27 -23.30
C ASP A 58 -16.50 14.54 -23.52
N THR A 59 -15.85 15.04 -22.48
CA THR A 59 -15.03 16.26 -22.55
C THR A 59 -13.67 16.02 -23.21
N LEU A 60 -13.04 14.88 -22.91
CA LEU A 60 -11.74 14.49 -23.45
C LEU A 60 -11.83 13.96 -24.89
N GLY A 61 -13.01 13.45 -25.29
CA GLY A 61 -13.23 12.85 -26.60
C GLY A 61 -12.69 11.42 -26.75
N TYR A 62 -12.31 10.78 -25.64
CA TYR A 62 -11.87 9.38 -25.58
C TYR A 62 -12.17 8.78 -24.20
N GLU A 63 -12.14 7.44 -24.10
CA GLU A 63 -12.28 6.74 -22.83
C GLU A 63 -11.01 6.85 -21.99
N ASP A 64 -11.08 7.59 -20.87
CA ASP A 64 -9.96 7.82 -19.97
C ASP A 64 -9.74 6.66 -18.99
N THR A 65 -8.56 6.62 -18.37
CA THR A 65 -8.19 5.60 -17.38
C THR A 65 -8.95 5.81 -16.07
N ARG A 66 -9.53 4.73 -15.54
CA ARG A 66 -10.28 4.72 -14.27
C ARG A 66 -9.88 3.60 -13.31
N GLU A 67 -8.88 2.81 -13.69
CA GLU A 67 -8.30 1.75 -12.86
C GLU A 67 -6.77 1.82 -12.94
N PHE A 68 -6.11 1.47 -11.84
CA PHE A 68 -4.68 1.67 -11.68
C PHE A 68 -4.06 0.45 -11.01
N TRP A 69 -3.43 -0.39 -11.82
CA TRP A 69 -2.77 -1.58 -11.33
C TRP A 69 -1.35 -1.29 -10.87
N PHE A 70 -1.04 -1.73 -9.65
CA PHE A 70 0.33 -1.83 -9.13
C PHE A 70 0.63 -3.29 -8.79
N SER A 71 1.85 -3.73 -9.07
CA SER A 71 2.27 -5.04 -8.60
C SER A 71 2.38 -5.04 -7.07
N LEU A 72 1.96 -6.14 -6.44
CA LEU A 72 2.09 -6.30 -4.98
C LEU A 72 3.54 -6.17 -4.51
N ASP A 73 4.50 -6.66 -5.30
CA ASP A 73 5.93 -6.53 -5.03
C ASP A 73 6.39 -5.07 -5.03
N SER A 74 5.97 -4.27 -6.02
CA SER A 74 6.28 -2.85 -6.10
C SER A 74 5.72 -2.09 -4.89
N VAL A 75 4.47 -2.36 -4.50
CA VAL A 75 3.85 -1.72 -3.33
C VAL A 75 4.59 -2.10 -2.05
N LYS A 76 4.94 -3.38 -1.85
CA LYS A 76 5.71 -3.84 -0.69
C LYS A 76 7.08 -3.19 -0.60
N LYS A 77 7.82 -3.13 -1.71
CA LYS A 77 9.14 -2.47 -1.78
C LYS A 77 9.03 -0.98 -1.48
N TYR A 78 7.98 -0.33 -1.97
CA TYR A 78 7.74 1.07 -1.70
C TYR A 78 7.42 1.34 -0.23
N ILE A 79 6.57 0.50 0.39
CA ILE A 79 6.30 0.57 1.84
C ILE A 79 7.59 0.41 2.65
N ALA A 80 8.42 -0.59 2.33
CA ALA A 80 9.69 -0.81 3.02
C ALA A 80 10.66 0.39 2.85
N TYR A 81 10.71 0.99 1.66
CA TYR A 81 11.47 2.21 1.41
C TYR A 81 10.96 3.39 2.24
N VAL A 82 9.64 3.60 2.29
CA VAL A 82 9.00 4.66 3.10
C VAL A 82 9.31 4.47 4.58
N GLU A 83 9.14 3.26 5.12
CA GLU A 83 9.43 2.93 6.52
C GLU A 83 10.90 3.22 6.87
N GLN A 84 11.82 2.85 5.98
CA GLN A 84 13.25 3.07 6.17
C GLN A 84 13.61 4.57 6.22
N GLU A 85 13.11 5.36 5.27
CA GLU A 85 13.37 6.81 5.21
C GLU A 85 12.67 7.56 6.35
N ALA A 86 11.43 7.20 6.66
CA ALA A 86 10.68 7.78 7.77
C ALA A 86 11.36 7.53 9.12
N ALA A 87 11.91 6.32 9.34
CA ALA A 87 12.66 5.99 10.54
C ALA A 87 13.92 6.86 10.68
N ARG A 88 14.67 7.10 9.59
CA ARG A 88 15.83 8.01 9.58
C ARG A 88 15.46 9.44 9.96
N MET A 89 14.24 9.87 9.64
CA MET A 89 13.71 11.20 9.94
C MET A 89 12.99 11.27 11.30
N GLY A 90 12.91 10.17 12.06
CA GLY A 90 12.19 10.11 13.33
C GLY A 90 10.66 10.29 13.19
N LYS A 91 10.10 9.96 12.02
CA LYS A 91 8.66 10.05 11.75
C LYS A 91 7.94 8.80 12.26
N THR A 92 6.73 8.98 12.75
CA THR A 92 5.88 7.92 13.30
C THR A 92 4.45 8.06 12.80
N ASP A 93 3.63 7.04 13.02
CA ASP A 93 2.22 6.99 12.57
C ASP A 93 2.14 7.22 11.05
N LEU A 94 2.76 6.30 10.31
CA LEU A 94 2.91 6.41 8.86
C LEU A 94 1.61 6.04 8.16
N GLY A 95 1.35 6.72 7.04
CA GLY A 95 0.24 6.43 6.15
C GLY A 95 0.64 6.55 4.68
N LEU A 96 -0.31 6.24 3.81
CA LEU A 96 -0.20 6.44 2.37
C LEU A 96 -1.40 7.26 1.91
N ARG A 97 -1.14 8.29 1.12
CA ARG A 97 -2.15 9.12 0.47
C ARG A 97 -2.08 8.92 -1.03
N ILE A 98 -3.21 8.65 -1.67
CA ILE A 98 -3.30 8.45 -3.11
C ILE A 98 -3.89 9.72 -3.73
N TYR A 99 -3.19 10.30 -4.68
CA TYR A 99 -3.65 11.45 -5.45
C TYR A 99 -4.04 11.01 -6.85
N LEU A 100 -5.13 11.57 -7.37
CA LEU A 100 -5.43 11.57 -8.79
C LEU A 100 -4.49 12.55 -9.50
N GLY A 101 -4.00 12.17 -10.67
CA GLY A 101 -3.20 13.02 -11.55
C GLY A 101 -3.54 12.74 -13.02
N ALA A 102 -2.92 13.48 -13.92
CA ALA A 102 -2.97 13.22 -15.34
C ALA A 102 -1.58 13.40 -15.94
N TYR A 103 -1.19 12.52 -16.85
CA TYR A 103 0.05 12.69 -17.58
C TYR A 103 -0.09 13.87 -18.56
N PRO A 104 0.86 14.81 -18.57
CA PRO A 104 0.89 15.84 -19.60
C PRO A 104 0.83 15.24 -21.01
N ALA A 105 0.15 15.94 -21.93
CA ALA A 105 0.03 15.49 -23.33
C ALA A 105 1.38 15.46 -24.07
N GLN A 106 2.35 16.26 -23.61
CA GLN A 106 3.71 16.28 -24.14
C GLN A 106 4.70 15.77 -23.08
N GLY A 107 5.69 15.02 -23.53
CA GLY A 107 6.74 14.47 -22.67
C GLY A 107 6.87 12.96 -22.79
N ASN A 108 7.83 12.39 -22.08
CA ASN A 108 8.07 10.96 -22.06
C ASN A 108 7.33 10.29 -20.90
N TYR A 109 6.00 10.26 -21.01
CA TYR A 109 5.12 9.54 -20.08
C TYR A 109 4.60 8.27 -20.75
N PRO A 110 4.31 7.20 -19.98
CA PRO A 110 3.82 5.95 -20.58
C PRO A 110 2.49 6.13 -21.29
N ASP A 111 1.62 7.00 -20.75
CA ASP A 111 0.26 7.22 -21.25
C ASP A 111 -0.09 8.73 -21.34
N PRO A 112 0.56 9.51 -22.22
CA PRO A 112 0.36 10.96 -22.29
C PRO A 112 -1.11 11.35 -22.48
N GLY A 113 -1.58 12.31 -21.70
CA GLY A 113 -2.97 12.79 -21.70
C GLY A 113 -3.93 11.98 -20.82
N TYR A 114 -3.59 10.76 -20.41
CA TYR A 114 -4.48 9.92 -19.60
C TYR A 114 -4.34 10.21 -18.10
N SER A 115 -5.41 9.94 -17.37
CA SER A 115 -5.42 9.94 -15.91
C SER A 115 -4.46 8.91 -15.32
N THR A 116 -3.93 9.22 -14.14
CA THR A 116 -3.05 8.35 -13.35
C THR A 116 -3.29 8.55 -11.86
N VAL A 117 -2.63 7.76 -11.02
CA VAL A 117 -2.55 7.98 -9.58
C VAL A 117 -1.12 7.88 -9.10
N PHE A 118 -0.79 8.62 -8.04
CA PHE A 118 0.47 8.46 -7.35
C PHE A 118 0.27 8.40 -5.84
N ILE A 119 1.12 7.59 -5.19
CA ILE A 119 1.06 7.27 -3.76
C ILE A 119 2.16 8.06 -3.05
N VAL A 120 1.75 8.90 -2.10
CA VAL A 120 2.63 9.76 -1.30
C VAL A 120 2.62 9.27 0.15
N PRO A 121 3.79 9.13 0.80
CA PRO A 121 3.82 8.74 2.19
C PRO A 121 3.43 9.90 3.10
N THR A 122 2.74 9.59 4.18
CA THR A 122 2.36 10.55 5.21
C THR A 122 2.91 10.15 6.57
N ALA A 123 3.05 11.11 7.46
CA ALA A 123 3.31 10.88 8.87
C ALA A 123 2.53 11.88 9.72
N LYS A 124 2.37 11.56 11.00
CA LYS A 124 1.78 12.48 11.96
C LYS A 124 2.56 13.80 12.03
N SER A 125 1.81 14.89 11.99
CA SER A 125 2.30 16.25 12.12
C SER A 125 2.88 16.47 13.51
N THR A 126 4.07 17.07 13.53
CA THR A 126 4.72 17.51 14.78
C THR A 126 4.22 18.89 15.22
N ASN A 127 3.48 19.61 14.37
CA ASN A 127 2.89 20.91 14.69
C ASN A 127 1.55 20.72 15.41
N THR A 128 1.60 20.48 16.71
CA THR A 128 0.45 20.64 17.61
C THR A 128 0.17 22.12 17.83
N LEU A 129 -0.32 22.82 16.81
CA LEU A 129 -1.00 24.09 17.05
C LEU A 129 -2.26 23.78 17.86
N LYS A 130 -2.26 24.16 19.15
CA LYS A 130 -3.45 24.15 20.02
C LYS A 130 -4.51 25.07 19.41
N ARG A 131 -5.31 24.58 18.48
CA ARG A 131 -6.41 25.32 17.85
C ARG A 131 -7.75 24.89 18.45
N GLY A 132 -8.06 25.45 19.62
CA GLY A 132 -9.44 25.65 20.09
C GLY A 132 -10.30 24.41 20.43
N PHE A 133 -11.53 24.71 20.86
CA PHE A 133 -12.54 23.79 21.42
C PHE A 133 -13.35 23.00 20.36
N PHE A 134 -12.88 22.93 19.11
CA PHE A 134 -13.56 22.21 18.03
C PHE A 134 -12.88 20.86 17.80
N PRO A 135 -13.62 19.73 17.75
CA PRO A 135 -13.05 18.45 17.40
C PRO A 135 -12.90 18.33 15.88
N MET A 136 -11.69 18.55 15.36
CA MET A 136 -11.13 17.94 14.13
C MET A 136 -9.70 18.47 13.94
N GLU A 137 -8.73 17.75 13.38
CA GLU A 137 -8.70 17.24 12.01
C GLU A 137 -7.47 16.31 11.85
N ASP A 138 -7.45 15.51 10.77
CA ASP A 138 -6.40 14.55 10.41
C ASP A 138 -4.99 15.14 10.62
N THR A 139 -4.26 14.59 11.59
CA THR A 139 -2.90 15.04 11.90
C THR A 139 -1.89 14.58 10.86
N GLN A 140 -2.28 13.88 9.79
CA GLN A 140 -1.37 13.30 8.80
C GLN A 140 -0.93 14.31 7.72
N GLN A 141 0.37 14.51 7.58
CA GLN A 141 1.00 15.37 6.57
C GLN A 141 1.86 14.55 5.62
N ASN A 142 1.99 15.01 4.36
CA ASN A 142 2.89 14.40 3.39
C ASN A 142 4.34 14.48 3.90
N ILE A 143 5.13 13.46 3.57
CA ILE A 143 6.58 13.49 3.76
C ILE A 143 7.21 13.89 2.42
N ASP A 144 7.30 15.20 2.17
CA ASP A 144 7.72 15.75 0.86
C ASP A 144 9.17 15.41 0.46
N SER A 145 9.98 14.92 1.40
CA SER A 145 11.35 14.46 1.16
C SER A 145 11.45 13.01 0.67
N ILE A 146 10.34 12.26 0.61
CA ILE A 146 10.30 10.89 0.08
C ILE A 146 9.56 10.92 -1.26
N ASN A 147 10.18 10.33 -2.28
CA ASN A 147 9.60 10.29 -3.63
C ASN A 147 8.28 9.52 -3.66
N ALA A 148 7.31 10.02 -4.42
CA ALA A 148 6.03 9.35 -4.66
C ALA A 148 6.19 8.10 -5.56
N LEU A 149 5.32 7.11 -5.36
CA LEU A 149 5.19 5.96 -6.27
C LEU A 149 4.10 6.26 -7.32
N ASN A 150 4.45 6.17 -8.60
CA ASN A 150 3.51 6.29 -9.74
C ASN A 150 3.79 5.16 -10.74
N TYR A 151 3.38 5.34 -11.99
CA TYR A 151 3.47 4.40 -13.10
C TYR A 151 2.67 3.12 -12.86
N SER A 152 1.48 3.29 -12.27
CA SER A 152 0.45 2.25 -12.38
C SER A 152 0.14 1.99 -13.84
N GLN A 153 -0.14 0.73 -14.15
CA GLN A 153 -0.63 0.35 -15.47
C GLN A 153 -2.15 0.41 -15.44
N GLY A 154 -2.74 1.24 -16.30
CA GLY A 154 -4.18 1.27 -16.52
C GLY A 154 -4.54 0.62 -17.85
N GLY A 155 -5.62 -0.14 -17.88
CA GLY A 155 -6.19 -0.72 -19.09
C GLY A 155 -6.68 0.34 -20.05
N LYS A 156 -6.53 0.06 -21.34
CA LYS A 156 -7.08 0.84 -22.46
C LYS A 156 -7.72 -0.12 -23.48
N PRO A 157 -9.06 -0.31 -23.46
CA PRO A 157 -10.02 0.29 -22.54
C PRO A 157 -9.81 -0.17 -21.08
N PRO A 158 -10.29 0.60 -20.08
CA PRO A 158 -10.21 0.22 -18.68
C PRO A 158 -10.91 -1.12 -18.42
N LYS A 159 -10.43 -1.84 -17.40
CA LYS A 159 -11.09 -3.07 -16.94
C LYS A 159 -12.23 -2.72 -15.98
N ASP A 160 -13.35 -3.40 -16.13
CA ASP A 160 -14.43 -3.38 -15.14
C ASP A 160 -14.04 -4.18 -13.89
N TYR A 161 -14.58 -3.75 -12.75
CA TYR A 161 -14.45 -4.41 -11.45
C TYR A 161 -15.40 -5.59 -11.30
#